data_AF-A0A227J5Y4-F1
#
_entry.id   AF-A0A227J5Y4-F1
#
_cell.length_a   1.000
_cell.length_b   1.000
_cell.length_c   1.000
_cell.angle_alpha   90.00
_cell.angle_beta   90.00
_cell.angle_gamma   90.00
#
_symmetry.space_group_name_H-M   'P 1'
#
loop_
_entity.id
_entity.type
_entity.pdbx_description
1 polymer ?
#
loop_
_entity_poly.entity_id
_entity_poly.type
_entity_poly.pdbx_seq_one_letter_code
_entity_poly.pdbx_strand_id
1 'polypeptide(L)'
;WDDIDGLPDHQSNETPLSLAVSSDQQAEYRDKASQESDIDTVKRLERTLTDAPFWLTGHYFVYSMLNNLGFNDAAFAVKQEVKRFVDSLEGIELLTFKNSIPFADEATLSW
;
A
#
# COMPACT_ATOMS: atom_id res chain seq x y z
N TRP A 1 7.66 0.31 9.53
CA TRP A 1 8.19 -1.01 9.17
C TRP A 1 9.43 -1.42 9.95
N ASP A 2 9.97 -0.59 10.86
CA ASP A 2 11.27 -0.84 11.52
C ASP A 2 11.33 -2.18 12.28
N ASP A 3 10.22 -2.62 12.86
CA ASP A 3 10.12 -3.88 13.60
C ASP A 3 9.84 -5.12 12.72
N ILE A 4 9.77 -4.98 11.39
CA ILE A 4 9.49 -6.08 10.45
C ILE A 4 10.82 -6.57 9.85
N ASP A 5 11.24 -7.77 10.23
CA ASP A 5 12.54 -8.36 9.89
C ASP A 5 12.46 -9.52 8.88
N GLY A 6 11.25 -9.89 8.45
CA GLY A 6 11.02 -10.98 7.51
C GLY A 6 9.66 -10.91 6.82
N LEU A 7 9.48 -11.77 5.82
CA LEU A 7 8.18 -11.98 5.19
C LEU A 7 7.20 -12.54 6.22
N PRO A 8 5.91 -12.15 6.16
CA PRO A 8 4.89 -12.80 6.97
C PRO A 8 4.78 -14.29 6.60
N ASP A 9 4.34 -15.12 7.56
CA ASP A 9 4.02 -16.52 7.32
C ASP A 9 3.06 -16.65 6.14
N HIS A 10 3.36 -17.55 5.20
CA HIS A 10 2.57 -17.74 4.00
C HIS A 10 2.61 -19.18 3.51
N GLN A 11 1.55 -19.58 2.80
CA GLN A 11 1.45 -20.84 2.10
C GLN A 11 1.01 -20.57 0.67
N SER A 12 1.80 -21.00 -0.32
CA SER A 12 1.51 -20.74 -1.75
C SER A 12 1.24 -19.25 -2.03
N ASN A 13 2.06 -18.38 -1.43
CA ASN A 13 1.98 -16.90 -1.48
C ASN A 13 0.77 -16.25 -0.76
N GLU A 14 -0.14 -17.03 -0.16
CA GLU A 14 -1.24 -16.48 0.65
C GLU A 14 -0.86 -16.42 2.13
N THR A 15 -1.05 -15.25 2.74
CA THR A 15 -0.80 -15.00 4.17
C THR A 15 -2.09 -15.13 4.97
N PRO A 16 -2.01 -15.43 6.29
CA PRO A 16 -3.20 -15.43 7.16
C PRO A 16 -3.69 -14.02 7.50
N LEU A 17 -2.98 -12.97 7.05
CA LEU A 17 -3.29 -11.58 7.36
C LEU A 17 -4.57 -11.14 6.66
N SER A 18 -5.39 -10.37 7.36
CA SER A 18 -6.63 -9.82 6.80
C SER A 18 -6.47 -8.33 6.56
N LEU A 19 -6.81 -7.87 5.36
CA LEU A 19 -6.93 -6.45 5.09
C LEU A 19 -8.28 -5.97 5.63
N ALA A 20 -8.26 -5.08 6.63
CA ALA A 20 -9.47 -4.52 7.23
C ALA A 20 -10.17 -3.45 6.35
N VAL A 21 -9.89 -3.45 5.05
CA VAL A 21 -10.39 -2.49 4.07
C VAL A 21 -11.31 -3.24 3.11
N SER A 22 -12.59 -2.87 3.09
CA SER A 22 -13.57 -3.48 2.18
C SER A 22 -13.25 -3.18 0.72
N SER A 23 -13.83 -3.95 -0.20
CA SER A 23 -13.72 -3.68 -1.65
C SER A 23 -14.17 -2.26 -2.00
N ASP A 24 -15.22 -1.77 -1.34
CA ASP A 24 -15.79 -0.45 -1.60
C ASP A 24 -14.82 0.65 -1.14
N GLN A 25 -14.17 0.47 0.01
CA GLN A 25 -13.14 1.39 0.48
C GLN A 25 -11.89 1.36 -0.42
N GLN A 26 -11.49 0.19 -0.92
CA GLN A 26 -10.39 0.08 -1.87
C GLN A 26 -10.71 0.83 -3.18
N ALA A 27 -11.95 0.73 -3.67
CA ALA A 27 -12.42 1.47 -4.85
C ALA A 27 -12.42 2.99 -4.59
N GLU A 28 -12.93 3.43 -3.43
CA GLU A 28 -12.90 4.85 -3.04
C GLU A 28 -11.47 5.41 -3.04
N TYR A 29 -10.51 4.71 -2.43
CA TYR A 29 -9.11 5.15 -2.42
C TYR A 29 -8.50 5.20 -3.83
N ARG A 30 -8.84 4.23 -4.69
CA ARG A 30 -8.39 4.19 -6.09
C ARG A 30 -8.93 5.39 -6.88
N ASP A 31 -10.21 5.69 -6.74
CA ASP A 31 -10.85 6.82 -7.41
C ASP A 31 -10.23 8.15 -6.95
N LYS A 32 -10.03 8.31 -5.65
CA LYS A 32 -9.35 9.46 -5.05
C LYS A 32 -7.90 9.62 -5.51
N ALA A 33 -7.17 8.51 -5.68
CA ALA A 33 -5.82 8.53 -6.21
C ALA A 33 -5.74 8.86 -7.71
N SER A 34 -6.81 8.60 -8.47
CA SER A 34 -6.83 8.83 -9.93
C SER A 34 -7.39 10.19 -10.36
N GLN A 35 -8.22 10.86 -9.53
CA GLN A 35 -8.89 12.11 -9.90
C GLN A 35 -8.85 13.17 -8.78
N GLU A 36 -9.80 13.13 -7.84
CA GLU A 36 -10.05 14.20 -6.87
C GLU A 36 -9.42 13.90 -5.52
N SER A 37 -8.09 13.91 -5.46
CA SER A 37 -7.35 13.69 -4.23
C SER A 37 -7.66 14.77 -3.20
N ASP A 38 -7.78 14.37 -1.93
CA ASP A 38 -7.98 15.28 -0.80
C ASP A 38 -7.16 14.83 0.42
N ILE A 39 -6.80 15.78 1.26
CA ILE A 39 -5.90 15.54 2.39
C ILE A 39 -6.53 14.68 3.49
N ASP A 40 -7.86 14.66 3.61
CA ASP A 40 -8.54 13.90 4.65
C ASP A 40 -8.57 12.41 4.30
N THR A 41 -8.75 12.09 3.03
CA THR A 41 -8.60 10.73 2.49
C THR A 41 -7.18 10.22 2.69
N VAL A 42 -6.16 11.03 2.40
CA VAL A 42 -4.74 10.67 2.65
C VAL A 42 -4.52 10.33 4.13
N LYS A 43 -4.95 11.19 5.05
CA LYS A 43 -4.82 10.95 6.50
C LYS A 43 -5.54 9.69 6.95
N ARG A 44 -6.71 9.39 6.38
CA ARG A 44 -7.46 8.18 6.71
C ARG A 44 -6.73 6.93 6.21
N LEU A 45 -6.21 6.97 4.98
CA LEU A 45 -5.44 5.87 4.42
C LEU A 45 -4.14 5.60 5.18
N GLU A 46 -3.40 6.64 5.57
CA GLU A 46 -2.19 6.52 6.41
C GLU A 46 -2.47 5.81 7.74
N ARG A 47 -3.61 6.11 8.38
CA ARG A 47 -4.03 5.39 9.60
C ARG A 47 -4.30 3.92 9.31
N THR A 48 -5.01 3.62 8.24
CA THR A 48 -5.25 2.24 7.80
C THR A 48 -3.95 1.49 7.54
N LEU A 49 -2.95 2.13 6.93
CA LEU A 49 -1.65 1.53 6.63
C LEU A 49 -0.79 1.28 7.88
N THR A 50 -1.09 1.95 8.99
CA THR A 50 -0.49 1.61 10.28
C THR A 50 -0.90 0.21 10.74
N ASP A 51 -2.16 -0.19 10.48
CA ASP A 51 -2.70 -1.51 10.82
C ASP A 51 -2.48 -2.55 9.70
N ALA A 52 -2.25 -2.11 8.47
CA ALA A 52 -2.03 -2.96 7.29
C ALA A 52 -0.73 -2.60 6.54
N PRO A 53 0.45 -2.73 7.19
CA PRO A 53 1.72 -2.23 6.66
C PRO A 53 2.18 -2.94 5.37
N PHE A 54 1.64 -4.13 5.09
CA PHE A 54 1.97 -4.90 3.89
C PHE A 54 1.10 -4.55 2.68
N TRP A 55 0.12 -3.64 2.82
CA TRP A 55 -0.74 -3.24 1.71
C TRP A 55 -0.03 -2.20 0.83
N LEU A 56 0.93 -2.67 0.03
CA LEU A 56 1.76 -1.84 -0.86
C LEU A 56 0.91 -0.98 -1.81
N THR A 57 -0.20 -1.52 -2.28
CA THR A 57 -1.16 -0.78 -3.13
C THR A 57 -1.73 0.46 -2.42
N GLY A 58 -1.98 0.38 -1.11
CA GLY A 58 -2.42 1.53 -0.35
C GLY A 58 -1.34 2.62 -0.26
N HIS A 59 -0.07 2.25 -0.12
CA HIS A 59 1.04 3.22 -0.17
C HIS A 59 1.19 3.87 -1.54
N TYR A 60 0.96 3.14 -2.63
CA TYR A 60 0.90 3.70 -3.98
C TYR A 60 -0.24 4.72 -4.13
N PHE A 61 -1.40 4.49 -3.52
CA PHE A 61 -2.47 5.47 -3.50
C PHE A 61 -2.10 6.72 -2.71
N VAL A 62 -1.44 6.60 -1.55
CA VAL A 62 -0.90 7.76 -0.82
C VAL A 62 0.05 8.56 -1.71
N TYR A 63 1.03 7.88 -2.34
CA TYR A 63 1.96 8.50 -3.27
C TYR A 63 1.23 9.29 -4.37
N SER A 64 0.25 8.67 -5.01
CA SER A 64 -0.51 9.25 -6.11
C SER A 64 -1.31 10.48 -5.65
N MET A 65 -2.00 10.37 -4.51
CA MET A 65 -2.76 11.48 -3.94
C MET A 65 -1.86 12.65 -3.53
N LEU A 66 -0.69 12.38 -2.93
CA LEU A 66 0.26 13.43 -2.57
C LEU A 66 0.79 14.17 -3.81
N ASN A 67 1.08 13.47 -4.91
CA ASN A 67 1.45 14.11 -6.17
C ASN A 67 0.32 14.96 -6.75
N ASN A 68 -0.91 14.45 -6.77
CA ASN A 68 -2.07 15.20 -7.26
C ASN A 68 -2.31 16.49 -6.45
N LEU A 69 -2.01 16.46 -5.15
CA LEU A 69 -2.09 17.61 -4.24
C LEU A 69 -0.86 18.55 -4.33
N GLY A 70 0.16 18.21 -5.12
CA GLY A 70 1.38 19.00 -5.29
C GLY A 70 2.43 18.81 -4.19
N PHE A 71 2.26 17.84 -3.28
CA PHE A 71 3.23 17.49 -2.24
C PHE A 71 4.30 16.52 -2.76
N ASN A 72 4.99 16.90 -3.84
CA ASN A 72 5.89 16.02 -4.59
C ASN A 72 7.04 15.46 -3.74
N ASP A 73 7.62 16.26 -2.84
CA ASP A 73 8.70 15.80 -1.95
C ASP A 73 8.21 14.72 -0.98
N ALA A 74 6.99 14.88 -0.45
CA ALA A 74 6.37 13.89 0.42
C ALA A 74 6.02 12.62 -0.36
N ALA A 75 5.46 12.75 -1.57
CA ALA A 75 5.22 11.60 -2.44
C ALA A 75 6.53 10.85 -2.73
N PHE A 76 7.58 11.56 -3.12
CA PHE A 76 8.89 10.96 -3.38
C PHE A 76 9.46 10.23 -2.16
N ALA A 77 9.30 10.79 -0.96
CA ALA A 77 9.69 10.13 0.28
C ALA A 77 8.92 8.82 0.49
N VAL A 78 7.59 8.81 0.32
CA VAL A 78 6.78 7.58 0.40
C VAL A 78 7.29 6.53 -0.57
N LYS A 79 7.54 6.89 -1.83
CA LYS A 79 8.07 5.96 -2.84
C LYS A 79 9.41 5.35 -2.41
N GLN A 80 10.34 6.18 -1.93
CA GLN A 80 11.65 5.70 -1.52
C GLN A 80 11.57 4.75 -0.32
N GLU A 81 10.73 5.05 0.68
CA GLU A 81 10.60 4.18 1.84
C GLU A 81 9.91 2.86 1.48
N VAL A 82 8.86 2.88 0.66
CA VAL A 82 8.22 1.65 0.14
C VAL A 82 9.24 0.82 -0.62
N LYS A 83 10.03 1.44 -1.50
CA LYS A 83 11.06 0.72 -2.25
C LYS A 83 12.08 0.07 -1.34
N ARG A 84 12.59 0.78 -0.33
CA ARG A 84 13.54 0.20 0.64
C ARG A 84 12.93 -0.98 1.39
N PHE A 85 11.67 -0.87 1.77
CA PHE A 85 10.95 -1.95 2.45
C PHE A 85 10.82 -3.20 1.57
N VAL A 86 10.39 -3.03 0.32
CA VAL A 86 10.30 -4.14 -0.66
C VAL A 86 11.67 -4.74 -0.96
N ASP A 87 12.69 -3.91 -1.19
CA ASP A 87 14.06 -4.36 -1.46
C ASP A 87 14.65 -5.14 -0.26
N SER A 88 14.19 -4.87 0.97
CA SER A 88 14.64 -5.59 2.18
C SER A 88 13.95 -6.95 2.38
N LEU A 89 12.82 -7.18 1.72
CA LEU A 89 11.97 -8.36 1.86
C LEU A 89 11.64 -8.94 0.48
N GLU A 90 12.62 -9.57 -0.13
CA GLU A 90 12.50 -10.11 -1.50
C GLU A 90 11.25 -10.99 -1.66
N GLY A 91 10.39 -10.64 -2.63
CA GLY A 91 9.17 -11.38 -2.96
C GLY A 91 7.93 -10.97 -2.17
N ILE A 92 8.01 -9.97 -1.30
CA ILE A 92 6.85 -9.45 -0.54
C ILE A 92 5.72 -8.96 -1.45
N GLU A 93 6.07 -8.39 -2.60
CA GLU A 93 5.13 -7.85 -3.59
C GLU A 93 4.31 -8.94 -4.29
N LEU A 94 4.74 -10.21 -4.20
CA LEU A 94 4.05 -11.37 -4.77
C LEU A 94 3.07 -12.02 -3.78
N LEU A 95 3.06 -11.57 -2.51
CA LEU A 95 2.21 -12.12 -1.47
C LEU A 95 0.79 -11.54 -1.53
N THR A 96 -0.14 -12.30 -0.94
CA THR A 96 -1.54 -11.91 -0.82
C THR A 96 -1.99 -11.96 0.63
N PHE A 97 -2.92 -11.08 0.99
CA PHE A 97 -3.76 -11.23 2.17
C PHE A 97 -4.68 -12.44 1.99
N LYS A 98 -5.30 -12.85 3.10
CA LYS A 98 -6.41 -13.79 3.11
C LYS A 98 -7.48 -13.40 2.08
N ASN A 99 -8.07 -14.41 1.44
CA ASN A 99 -9.02 -14.26 0.34
C ASN A 99 -8.37 -13.72 -0.95
N SER A 100 -7.06 -13.97 -1.10
CA SER A 100 -6.29 -13.69 -2.32
C SER A 100 -6.27 -12.21 -2.76
N ILE A 101 -6.41 -11.27 -1.81
CA ILE A 101 -6.24 -9.84 -2.09
C ILE A 101 -4.73 -9.57 -2.18
N PRO A 102 -4.18 -9.06 -3.29
CA PRO A 102 -2.73 -8.89 -3.42
C PRO A 102 -2.21 -7.76 -2.53
N PHE A 103 -0.95 -7.89 -2.08
CA PHE A 103 -0.24 -6.79 -1.40
C PHE A 103 0.00 -5.64 -2.39
N ALA A 104 0.45 -5.96 -3.60
CA ALA A 104 0.63 -5.03 -4.72
C ALA A 104 -0.22 -5.44 -5.93
N ASP A 105 -1.07 -4.54 -6.41
CA ASP A 105 -1.75 -4.71 -7.71
C ASP A 105 -0.80 -4.42 -8.90
N GLU A 106 -1.25 -4.69 -10.12
CA GLU A 106 -0.43 -4.54 -11.33
C GLU A 106 0.13 -3.12 -11.51
N ALA A 107 -0.66 -2.10 -11.17
CA ALA A 107 -0.22 -0.71 -11.23
C ALA A 107 0.87 -0.43 -10.19
N THR A 108 0.73 -1.01 -8.99
CA THR A 108 1.71 -0.90 -7.91
C THR A 108 3.01 -1.63 -8.25
N LEU A 109 2.95 -2.80 -8.90
CA LEU A 109 4.14 -3.52 -9.35
C LEU A 109 4.90 -2.78 -10.46
N SER A 110 4.20 -1.98 -11.26
CA SER A 110 4.79 -1.18 -12.33
C SER A 110 5.40 0.14 -11.82
N TRP A 111 4.98 0.60 -10.64
CA TRP A 111 5.37 1.87 -10.04
C TRP A 111 6.74 1.81 -9.35
#